data_AF-A0A1H3QVI4-F1
#
_entry.id   AF-A0A1H3QVI4-F1
#
_cell.length_a   1.000
_cell.length_b   1.000
_cell.length_c   1.000
_cell.angle_alpha   90.00
_cell.angle_beta   90.00
_cell.angle_gamma   90.00
#
_symmetry.space_group_name_H-M   'P 1'
#
loop_
_entity.id
_entity.type
_entity.pdbx_description
1 polymer ?
#
loop_
_entity_poly.entity_id
_entity_poly.type
_entity_poly.pdbx_seq_one_letter_code
_entity_poly.pdbx_strand_id
1 'polypeptide(L)'
;MTTTNAKYDRKEQLRQIESGLLQGEEVIAVYDAIGAGTGFIGVTNRRVIVQDKSFIGKKVAITSIPYAKITSVSVVSNKSWGGAFFSTGTIAIHVGAHTYEVEFRGSDKAHHVHNVVLHYITG
;
A
#
# COMPACT_ATOMS: atom_id res chain seq x y z
N MET A 1 -2.70 9.14 23.51
CA MET A 1 -1.91 8.43 22.49
C MET A 1 -2.33 6.98 22.55
N THR A 2 -3.32 6.58 21.76
CA THR A 2 -3.75 5.18 21.66
C THR A 2 -2.67 4.43 20.89
N THR A 3 -2.06 3.44 21.52
CA THR A 3 -1.02 2.60 20.91
C THR A 3 -1.71 1.65 19.94
N THR A 4 -2.04 2.11 18.73
CA THR A 4 -2.53 1.21 17.67
C THR A 4 -1.36 0.28 17.31
N ASN A 5 -1.57 -1.03 17.43
CA ASN A 5 -0.56 -2.08 17.18
C ASN A 5 -0.34 -2.25 15.67
N ALA A 6 0.05 -1.16 15.00
CA ALA A 6 0.23 -1.07 13.57
C ALA A 6 1.31 -2.05 13.11
N LYS A 7 1.02 -2.84 12.08
CA LYS A 7 2.03 -3.73 11.48
C LYS A 7 2.99 -2.90 10.64
N TYR A 8 4.30 -3.08 10.79
CA TYR A 8 5.24 -2.37 9.92
C TYR A 8 6.48 -3.18 9.59
N ASP A 9 7.05 -2.93 8.41
CA ASP A 9 8.36 -3.47 8.02
C ASP A 9 9.49 -2.60 8.56
N ARG A 10 9.33 -1.28 8.48
CA ARG A 10 10.36 -0.32 8.86
C ARG A 10 9.81 0.81 9.72
N LYS A 11 10.44 1.05 10.87
CA LYS A 11 9.95 2.01 11.87
C LYS A 11 10.02 3.46 11.38
N GLU A 12 11.01 3.79 10.55
CA GLU A 12 11.14 5.12 9.96
C GLU A 12 10.01 5.44 8.98
N GLN A 13 9.51 4.45 8.22
CA GLN A 13 8.38 4.62 7.31
C GLN A 13 7.09 4.80 8.08
N LEU A 14 6.90 4.05 9.18
CA LEU A 14 5.78 4.26 10.10
C LEU A 14 5.77 5.70 10.63
N ARG A 15 6.89 6.17 11.16
CA ARG A 15 7.02 7.55 11.67
C ARG A 15 6.75 8.60 10.60
N GLN A 16 7.14 8.33 9.36
CA GLN A 16 6.88 9.22 8.23
C GLN A 16 5.38 9.34 7.91
N ILE A 17 4.61 8.27 8.09
CA ILE A 17 3.14 8.35 7.97
C ILE A 17 2.53 9.02 9.19
N GLU A 18 2.98 8.66 10.40
CA GLU A 18 2.47 9.20 11.67
C GLU A 18 2.56 10.72 11.73
N SER A 19 3.63 11.32 11.18
CA SER A 19 3.80 12.78 11.14
C SER A 19 2.81 13.51 10.21
N GLY A 20 2.16 12.79 9.29
CA GLY A 20 1.19 13.32 8.34
C GLY A 20 -0.26 12.90 8.59
N LEU A 21 -0.54 12.26 9.73
CA LEU A 21 -1.89 11.82 10.08
C LEU A 21 -2.81 13.00 10.39
N LEU A 22 -4.06 12.87 9.94
CA LEU A 22 -5.13 13.76 10.36
C LEU A 22 -5.61 13.40 11.77
N GLN A 23 -6.29 14.33 12.44
CA GLN A 23 -6.88 14.06 13.75
C GLN A 23 -7.87 12.89 13.68
N GLY A 24 -7.67 11.88 14.54
CA GLY A 24 -8.47 10.65 14.58
C GLY A 24 -8.18 9.68 13.44
N GLU A 25 -7.14 9.92 12.64
CA GLU A 25 -6.61 8.95 11.70
C GLU A 25 -5.64 8.01 12.43
N GLU A 26 -5.77 6.71 12.20
CA GLU A 26 -4.94 5.67 12.81
C GLU A 26 -4.29 4.79 11.76
N VAL A 27 -3.03 4.44 11.96
CA VAL A 27 -2.29 3.54 11.06
C VAL A 27 -2.67 2.09 11.36
N ILE A 28 -3.00 1.35 10.30
CA ILE A 28 -3.28 -0.08 10.36
C ILE A 28 -2.01 -0.88 10.02
N ALA A 29 -1.36 -0.51 8.90
CA ALA A 29 -0.11 -1.12 8.50
C ALA A 29 0.76 -0.24 7.59
N VAL A 30 2.06 -0.49 7.59
CA VAL A 30 3.06 0.16 6.72
C VAL A 30 4.06 -0.87 6.20
N TYR A 31 4.03 -1.16 4.90
CA TYR A 31 4.92 -2.16 4.30
C TYR A 31 5.88 -1.54 3.30
N ASP A 32 7.12 -2.04 3.35
CA ASP A 32 8.17 -1.64 2.43
C ASP A 32 7.89 -2.25 1.06
N ALA A 33 7.90 -1.41 0.03
CA ALA A 33 7.68 -1.86 -1.33
C ALA A 33 9.02 -2.24 -1.97
N ILE A 34 9.07 -3.36 -2.68
CA ILE A 34 10.26 -3.80 -3.42
C ILE A 34 10.16 -3.48 -4.91
N GLY A 35 11.31 -3.24 -5.54
CA GLY A 35 11.40 -2.83 -6.94
C GLY A 35 12.22 -1.55 -7.12
N ALA A 36 12.57 -1.24 -8.36
CA ALA A 36 13.21 0.02 -8.69
C ALA A 36 12.16 1.15 -8.65
N GLY A 37 12.43 2.23 -7.92
CA GLY A 37 11.50 3.37 -7.80
C GLY A 37 10.40 3.20 -6.76
N THR A 38 10.35 2.07 -6.04
CA THR A 38 9.31 1.80 -5.05
C THR A 38 9.66 2.39 -3.67
N GLY A 39 8.68 3.04 -3.03
CA GLY A 39 8.79 3.56 -1.68
C GLY A 39 8.22 2.57 -0.67
N PHE A 40 7.07 2.91 -0.11
CA PHE A 40 6.30 2.08 0.80
C PHE A 40 4.81 2.32 0.56
N ILE A 41 3.98 1.46 1.15
CA ILE A 41 2.55 1.70 1.27
C ILE A 41 2.15 1.75 2.75
N GLY A 42 1.35 2.74 3.09
CA GLY A 42 0.62 2.82 4.35
C GLY A 42 -0.86 2.59 4.11
N VAL A 43 -1.53 1.92 5.03
CA VAL A 43 -2.98 1.85 5.11
C VAL A 43 -3.43 2.37 6.48
N THR A 44 -4.36 3.31 6.47
CA THR A 44 -4.95 3.92 7.66
C THR A 44 -6.44 3.63 7.71
N ASN A 45 -7.13 4.05 8.77
CA ASN A 45 -8.59 4.00 8.81
C ASN A 45 -9.28 5.04 7.90
N ARG A 46 -8.55 5.81 7.08
CA ARG A 46 -9.11 6.85 6.18
C ARG A 46 -8.64 6.78 4.74
N ARG A 47 -7.42 6.31 4.48
CA ARG A 47 -6.80 6.35 3.16
C ARG A 47 -5.69 5.32 3.01
N VAL A 48 -5.37 5.03 1.76
CA VAL A 48 -4.10 4.43 1.38
C VAL A 48 -3.08 5.55 1.17
N ILE A 49 -1.84 5.35 1.59
CA ILE A 49 -0.73 6.27 1.37
C ILE A 49 0.33 5.52 0.57
N VAL A 50 0.71 6.01 -0.60
CA VAL A 50 1.76 5.40 -1.43
C VAL A 50 2.93 6.38 -1.56
N GLN A 51 4.13 5.91 -1.25
CA GLN A 51 5.35 6.63 -1.58
C GLN A 51 5.93 6.11 -2.89
N ASP A 52 6.15 7.03 -3.83
CA ASP A 52 6.75 6.76 -5.13
C ASP A 52 8.04 7.59 -5.28
N LYS A 53 9.13 6.90 -5.64
CA LYS A 53 10.47 7.49 -5.82
C LYS A 53 10.86 7.62 -7.30
N SER A 54 9.94 7.32 -8.22
CA SER A 54 10.17 7.36 -9.67
C SER A 54 10.11 8.77 -10.29
N PHE A 55 9.79 9.80 -9.49
CA PHE A 55 9.68 11.17 -9.99
C PHE A 55 11.04 11.74 -10.44
N ILE A 56 11.01 12.40 -11.61
CA ILE A 56 12.18 13.03 -12.24
C ILE A 56 12.87 13.98 -11.25
N GLY A 57 14.20 13.88 -11.18
CA GLY A 57 15.04 14.78 -10.36
C GLY A 57 15.20 14.36 -8.90
N LYS A 58 15.20 13.05 -8.60
CA LYS A 58 15.30 12.49 -7.22
C LYS A 58 14.17 12.95 -6.30
N LYS A 59 13.02 13.32 -6.87
CA LYS A 59 11.85 13.72 -6.10
C LYS A 59 11.16 12.46 -5.56
N VAL A 60 10.59 12.60 -4.37
CA VAL A 60 9.79 11.56 -3.74
C VAL A 60 8.39 12.13 -3.53
N ALA A 61 7.38 11.43 -4.03
CA ALA A 61 5.99 11.80 -3.80
C ALA A 61 5.40 10.90 -2.73
N ILE A 62 4.62 11.49 -1.82
CA ILE A 62 3.76 10.76 -0.89
C ILE A 62 2.33 11.08 -1.29
N THR A 63 1.64 10.10 -1.86
CA THR A 63 0.29 10.25 -2.39
C THR A 63 -0.72 9.69 -1.41
N SER A 64 -1.70 10.50 -1.03
CA SER A 64 -2.84 10.06 -0.23
C SER A 64 -4.02 9.73 -1.13
N ILE A 65 -4.50 8.49 -1.06
CA ILE A 65 -5.58 7.96 -1.87
C ILE A 65 -6.77 7.66 -0.94
N PRO A 66 -7.81 8.50 -0.92
CA PRO A 66 -9.01 8.24 -0.13
C PRO A 66 -9.70 6.95 -0.59
N TYR A 67 -10.22 6.15 0.35
CA TYR A 67 -10.93 4.91 0.00
C TYR A 67 -12.10 5.14 -0.95
N ALA A 68 -12.86 6.23 -0.76
CA ALA A 68 -13.98 6.60 -1.63
C ALA A 68 -13.59 6.93 -3.09
N LYS A 69 -12.29 6.99 -3.42
CA LYS A 69 -11.78 7.20 -4.78
C LYS A 69 -11.17 5.93 -5.38
N ILE A 70 -10.98 4.88 -4.60
CA ILE A 70 -10.50 3.59 -5.07
C ILE A 70 -11.68 2.86 -5.71
N THR A 71 -11.55 2.52 -6.99
CA THR A 71 -12.59 1.82 -7.73
C THR A 71 -12.47 0.30 -7.59
N SER A 72 -11.24 -0.19 -7.40
CA SER A 72 -10.96 -1.61 -7.18
C SER A 72 -9.57 -1.83 -6.60
N VAL A 73 -9.39 -2.99 -5.96
CA VAL A 73 -8.10 -3.52 -5.52
C VAL A 73 -7.94 -4.95 -6.04
N SER A 74 -6.73 -5.36 -6.38
CA SER A 74 -6.44 -6.69 -6.90
C SER A 74 -5.15 -7.24 -6.29
N VAL A 75 -5.09 -8.56 -6.08
CA VAL A 75 -3.81 -9.27 -5.91
C VAL A 75 -3.34 -9.68 -7.30
N VAL A 76 -2.18 -9.18 -7.69
CA VAL A 76 -1.56 -9.51 -8.98
C VAL A 76 -0.80 -10.82 -8.82
N SER A 77 -0.77 -11.65 -9.87
CA SER A 77 0.01 -12.90 -9.93
C SER A 77 0.71 -12.98 -11.28
N ASN A 78 2.03 -13.20 -11.28
CA ASN A 78 2.74 -13.46 -12.52
C ASN A 78 2.25 -14.79 -13.12
N LYS A 79 1.76 -14.72 -14.36
CA LYS A 79 1.39 -15.90 -15.14
C LYS A 79 2.68 -16.68 -15.45
N SER A 80 2.87 -17.85 -14.85
CA SER A 80 3.95 -18.72 -15.29
C SER A 80 3.55 -19.45 -16.57
N TRP A 81 4.49 -19.55 -17.49
CA TRP A 81 4.39 -20.48 -18.62
C TRP A 81 4.60 -21.89 -18.04
N GLY A 82 3.52 -22.66 -17.86
CA GLY A 82 3.60 -24.04 -17.33
C GLY A 82 2.78 -24.36 -16.07
N GLY A 83 1.92 -23.45 -15.58
CA GLY A 83 0.84 -23.82 -14.63
C GLY A 83 1.19 -23.76 -13.13
N ALA A 84 2.39 -23.31 -12.75
CA ALA A 84 2.71 -23.04 -11.34
C ALA A 84 2.47 -21.55 -11.03
N PHE A 85 1.35 -21.20 -10.41
CA PHE A 85 1.11 -19.84 -9.94
C PHE A 85 2.16 -19.46 -8.89
N PHE A 86 3.10 -18.57 -9.23
CA PHE A 86 3.87 -17.88 -8.20
C PHE A 86 2.93 -16.84 -7.59
N SER A 87 2.56 -17.03 -6.32
CA SER A 87 1.86 -16.00 -5.55
C SER A 87 2.79 -14.80 -5.45
N THR A 88 2.63 -13.83 -6.36
CA THR A 88 3.42 -12.62 -6.30
C THR A 88 2.88 -11.78 -5.15
N GLY A 89 3.78 -11.26 -4.32
CA GLY A 89 3.42 -10.34 -3.26
C GLY A 89 3.04 -8.97 -3.84
N THR A 90 2.20 -8.90 -4.86
CA THR A 90 1.89 -7.66 -5.57
C THR A 90 0.40 -7.35 -5.48
N ILE A 91 0.08 -6.09 -5.23
CA ILE A 91 -1.27 -5.57 -5.35
C ILE A 91 -1.34 -4.47 -6.41
N ALA A 92 -2.52 -4.30 -6.99
CA ALA A 92 -2.88 -3.16 -7.82
C ALA A 92 -4.07 -2.42 -7.20
N ILE A 93 -3.96 -1.10 -7.05
CA ILE A 93 -5.03 -0.22 -6.56
C ILE A 93 -5.42 0.72 -7.71
N HIS A 94 -6.68 0.64 -8.14
CA HIS A 94 -7.19 1.45 -9.24
C HIS A 94 -7.92 2.69 -8.73
N VAL A 95 -7.57 3.85 -9.28
CA VAL A 95 -8.09 5.18 -8.92
C VAL A 95 -8.36 5.97 -10.19
N GLY A 96 -9.61 5.94 -10.67
CA GLY A 96 -9.95 6.52 -11.97
C GLY A 96 -9.15 5.86 -13.10
N ALA A 97 -8.36 6.64 -13.84
CA ALA A 97 -7.49 6.13 -14.92
C ALA A 97 -6.09 5.69 -14.45
N HIS A 98 -5.77 5.84 -13.15
CA HIS A 98 -4.46 5.52 -12.60
C HIS A 98 -4.48 4.17 -11.87
N THR A 99 -3.38 3.43 -11.98
CA THR A 99 -3.15 2.19 -11.22
C THR A 99 -1.87 2.36 -10.41
N TYR A 100 -1.96 2.10 -9.11
CA TYR A 100 -0.81 2.02 -8.22
C TYR A 100 -0.50 0.54 -7.98
N GLU A 101 0.63 0.08 -8.50
CA GLU A 101 1.13 -1.26 -8.23
C GLU A 101 2.16 -1.22 -7.10
N VAL A 102 2.03 -2.14 -6.14
CA VAL A 102 2.95 -2.26 -5.02
C VAL A 102 3.33 -3.73 -4.85
N GLU A 103 4.62 -4.01 -4.97
CA GLU A 103 5.20 -5.33 -4.73
C GLU A 103 5.84 -5.39 -3.33
N PHE A 104 5.70 -6.52 -2.65
CA PHE A 104 6.14 -6.80 -1.29
C PHE A 104 7.07 -8.01 -1.26
N ARG A 105 7.92 -8.07 -0.22
CA ARG A 105 8.53 -9.34 0.19
C ARG A 105 7.48 -10.17 0.92
N GLY A 106 6.89 -11.14 0.23
CA GLY A 106 5.90 -12.08 0.79
C GLY A 106 4.47 -11.74 0.39
N SER A 107 3.67 -12.79 0.15
CA SER A 107 2.26 -12.66 -0.26
C SER A 107 1.32 -12.35 0.89
N ASP A 108 1.72 -12.62 2.13
CA ASP A 108 0.98 -12.29 3.35
C ASP A 108 0.70 -10.79 3.46
N LYS A 109 1.67 -9.95 3.10
CA LYS A 109 1.52 -8.49 3.09
C LYS A 109 0.58 -8.02 2.00
N ALA A 110 0.70 -8.58 0.81
CA ALA A 110 -0.20 -8.30 -0.31
C ALA A 110 -1.65 -8.61 0.08
N HIS A 111 -1.88 -9.77 0.67
CA HIS A 111 -3.21 -10.20 1.12
C HIS A 111 -3.73 -9.31 2.25
N HIS A 112 -2.87 -8.92 3.20
CA HIS A 112 -3.27 -8.04 4.30
C HIS A 112 -3.71 -6.66 3.77
N VAL A 113 -2.89 -6.03 2.92
CA VAL A 113 -3.24 -4.72 2.34
C VAL A 113 -4.49 -4.84 1.48
N HIS A 114 -4.58 -5.87 0.63
CA HIS A 114 -5.77 -6.13 -0.17
C HIS A 114 -7.04 -6.19 0.69
N ASN A 115 -7.03 -6.96 1.78
CA ASN A 115 -8.20 -7.13 2.64
C ASN A 115 -8.57 -5.85 3.39
N VAL A 116 -7.58 -5.08 3.85
CA VAL A 116 -7.82 -3.77 4.49
C VAL A 116 -8.44 -2.80 3.48
N VAL A 117 -7.90 -2.70 2.26
CA VAL A 117 -8.47 -1.83 1.23
C VAL A 117 -9.87 -2.30 0.86
N LEU A 118 -10.06 -3.59 0.63
CA LEU A 118 -11.36 -4.16 0.30
C LEU A 118 -12.42 -3.83 1.36
N HIS A 119 -12.08 -4.00 2.64
CA HIS A 119 -12.95 -3.65 3.76
C HIS A 119 -13.48 -2.21 3.69
N TYR A 120 -12.60 -1.23 3.43
CA TYR A 120 -12.98 0.18 3.40
C TYR A 120 -13.63 0.67 2.11
N ILE A 121 -13.51 -0.08 0.99
CA ILE A 121 -14.17 0.30 -0.27
C ILE A 121 -15.55 -0.35 -0.44
N THR A 122 -15.87 -1.40 0.32
CA THR A 122 -17.16 -2.10 0.27
C THR A 122 -18.02 -1.95 1.52
N GLY A 123 -17.44 -1.53 2.64
CA GLY A 123 -18.16 -1.26 3.89
C GLY A 123 -18.79 0.12 3.90
#